data_AF-A0A419HM47-F1
#
_entry.id   AF-A0A419HM47-F1
#
_cell.length_a   1.000
_cell.length_b   1.000
_cell.length_c   1.000
_cell.angle_alpha   90.00
_cell.angle_beta   90.00
_cell.angle_gamma   90.00
#
_symmetry.space_group_name_H-M   'P 1'
#
loop_
_entity.id
_entity.type
_entity.pdbx_description
1 polymer ?
#
loop_
_entity_poly.entity_id
_entity_poly.type
_entity_poly.pdbx_seq_one_letter_code
_entity_poly.pdbx_strand_id
1 'polypeptide(L)'
;MSFIVQQLGKTAWFVVLLRLLARCDRAFLQWTKGRVSIGAAGGAQELLLTVPGRRTGIPRTVAMLYFPYHASWAVIDTNWGRPRRPDWSANLVACPDAEITLNGHRIPVRPRLLSGAERADVWREALATWPAISRYDRRSGDRELRVFLLQPWWLEQRASDEDDRRHGGDGQDGALDLAGVQIPAQGIGQQPTCCQEGQELGRLDPVVGVHLSGQRQ
;
A
#
# COMPACT_ATOMS: atom_id res chain seq x y z
N MET A 1 2.39 35.07 7.15
CA MET A 1 2.85 34.02 6.21
C MET A 1 2.77 34.56 4.79
N SER A 2 3.91 34.71 4.11
CA SER A 2 4.15 35.65 3.01
C SER A 2 3.39 35.34 1.71
N PHE A 3 2.84 36.39 1.09
CA PHE A 3 2.15 36.45 -0.22
C PHE A 3 2.93 35.76 -1.36
N ILE A 4 4.25 35.69 -1.21
CA ILE A 4 5.20 35.04 -2.15
C ILE A 4 4.92 33.53 -2.28
N VAL A 5 4.53 32.85 -1.20
CA VAL A 5 4.26 31.40 -1.19
C VAL A 5 2.97 31.07 -1.95
N GLN A 6 1.98 31.97 -1.94
CA GLN A 6 0.70 31.73 -2.62
C GLN A 6 0.77 31.87 -4.15
N GLN A 7 1.70 32.69 -4.66
CA GLN A 7 1.90 32.86 -6.11
C GLN A 7 2.74 31.73 -6.72
N LEU A 8 3.75 31.23 -6.01
CA LEU A 8 4.63 30.15 -6.49
C LEU A 8 3.91 28.80 -6.64
N GLY A 9 2.86 28.55 -5.85
CA GLY A 9 2.07 27.32 -5.89
C GLY A 9 1.24 27.10 -7.18
N LYS A 10 1.13 28.11 -8.05
CA LYS A 10 0.33 28.04 -9.30
C LYS A 10 1.15 27.65 -10.53
N THR A 11 2.48 27.72 -10.45
CA THR A 11 3.34 27.55 -11.62
C THR A 11 3.71 26.09 -11.84
N ALA A 12 3.57 25.60 -13.08
CA ALA A 12 3.80 24.19 -13.42
C ALA A 12 5.18 23.67 -12.99
N TRP A 13 6.22 24.52 -13.01
CA TRP A 13 7.58 24.16 -12.57
C TRP A 13 7.65 23.86 -11.07
N PHE A 14 6.85 24.53 -10.24
CA PHE A 14 6.80 24.28 -8.79
C PHE A 14 6.18 22.91 -8.49
N VAL A 15 5.14 22.52 -9.24
CA VAL A 15 4.57 21.16 -9.16
C VAL A 15 5.56 20.10 -9.65
N VAL A 16 6.36 20.39 -10.67
CA VAL A 16 7.45 19.50 -11.13
C VAL A 16 8.54 19.38 -10.06
N LEU A 17 8.96 20.49 -9.44
CA LEU A 17 9.91 20.51 -8.34
C LEU A 17 9.41 19.69 -7.14
N LEU A 18 8.16 19.89 -6.71
CA LEU A 18 7.55 19.09 -5.64
C LEU A 18 7.50 17.60 -5.97
N ARG A 19 7.27 17.23 -7.24
CA ARG A 19 7.31 15.82 -7.68
C ARG A 19 8.73 15.23 -7.65
N LEU A 20 9.75 16.04 -7.90
CA LEU A 20 11.15 15.63 -7.76
C LEU A 20 11.51 15.50 -6.29
N LEU A 21 11.10 16.44 -5.45
CA LEU A 21 11.26 16.36 -4.00
C LEU A 21 10.54 15.15 -3.42
N ALA A 22 9.35 14.78 -3.89
CA ALA A 22 8.67 13.55 -3.47
C ALA A 22 9.46 12.27 -3.83
N ARG A 23 10.28 12.28 -4.90
CA ARG A 23 11.21 11.16 -5.17
C ARG A 23 12.36 11.14 -4.18
N CYS A 24 12.91 12.30 -3.83
CA CYS A 24 13.93 12.42 -2.79
C CYS A 24 13.36 12.02 -1.42
N ASP A 25 12.11 12.37 -1.14
CA ASP A 25 11.40 12.01 0.10
C ASP A 25 11.23 10.50 0.22
N ARG A 26 10.88 9.81 -0.88
CA ARG A 26 10.91 8.34 -0.89
C ARG A 26 12.29 7.79 -0.53
N ALA A 27 13.36 8.31 -1.12
CA ALA A 27 14.71 7.83 -0.81
C ALA A 27 15.07 8.11 0.66
N PHE A 28 14.66 9.26 1.17
CA PHE A 28 14.85 9.67 2.55
C PHE A 28 14.05 8.84 3.54
N LEU A 29 12.79 8.53 3.24
CA LEU A 29 11.95 7.61 3.99
C LEU A 29 12.51 6.18 3.97
N GLN A 30 12.99 5.71 2.82
CA GLN A 30 13.63 4.41 2.75
C GLN A 30 14.89 4.35 3.61
N TRP A 31 15.71 5.41 3.58
CA TRP A 31 16.92 5.52 4.37
C TRP A 31 16.63 5.63 5.89
N THR A 32 15.59 6.38 6.26
CA THR A 32 15.15 6.55 7.66
C THR A 32 14.19 5.45 8.13
N LYS A 33 13.90 4.45 7.29
CA LYS A 33 12.91 3.38 7.56
C LYS A 33 11.52 3.92 7.94
N GLY A 34 11.07 4.98 7.28
CA GLY A 34 9.76 5.58 7.50
C GLY A 34 9.66 6.43 8.77
N ARG A 35 10.80 6.82 9.37
CA ARG A 35 10.81 7.63 10.61
C ARG A 35 10.72 9.13 10.35
N VAL A 36 11.14 9.60 9.19
CA VAL A 36 11.14 11.03 8.86
C VAL A 36 10.68 11.19 7.41
N SER A 37 9.52 11.82 7.19
CA SER A 37 9.14 12.36 5.89
C SER A 37 9.46 13.85 5.81
N ILE A 38 9.88 14.30 4.64
CA ILE A 38 10.01 15.73 4.32
C ILE A 38 8.63 16.40 4.37
N GLY A 39 7.56 15.64 4.12
CA GLY A 39 6.16 16.08 4.29
C GLY A 39 5.67 16.24 5.74
N ALA A 40 6.34 15.65 6.74
CA ALA A 40 5.87 15.66 8.14
C ALA A 40 5.76 17.09 8.72
N ALA A 41 6.60 18.02 8.26
CA ALA A 41 6.54 19.42 8.65
C ALA A 41 5.22 20.11 8.26
N GLY A 42 4.46 19.54 7.31
CA GLY A 42 3.14 19.99 6.90
C GLY A 42 1.97 19.22 7.52
N GLY A 43 2.21 18.34 8.51
CA GLY A 43 1.18 17.50 9.14
C GLY A 43 0.81 16.23 8.34
N ALA A 44 1.52 15.95 7.24
CA ALA A 44 1.31 14.78 6.42
C ALA A 44 1.98 13.54 7.02
N GLN A 45 1.18 12.54 7.41
CA GLN A 45 1.66 11.22 7.84
C GLN A 45 1.89 10.33 6.62
N GLU A 46 3.08 9.74 6.52
CA GLU A 46 3.46 8.88 5.40
C GLU A 46 3.89 7.48 5.85
N LEU A 47 3.62 6.49 5.01
CA LEU A 47 4.12 5.14 5.14
C LEU A 47 4.76 4.69 3.83
N LEU A 48 5.60 3.65 3.91
CA LEU A 48 6.08 2.94 2.73
C LEU A 48 5.22 1.70 2.51
N LEU A 49 4.50 1.65 1.39
CA LEU A 49 3.78 0.44 0.97
C LEU A 49 4.69 -0.36 0.02
N THR A 50 4.91 -1.63 0.34
CA THR A 50 5.56 -2.62 -0.53
C THR A 50 4.53 -3.63 -0.98
N VAL A 51 4.32 -3.72 -2.30
CA VAL A 51 3.36 -4.66 -2.92
C VAL A 51 3.98 -5.33 -4.15
N PRO A 52 3.79 -6.65 -4.36
CA PRO A 52 4.18 -7.32 -5.60
C PRO A 52 3.58 -6.65 -6.84
N GLY A 53 4.36 -6.56 -7.92
CA GLY A 53 3.82 -6.12 -9.20
C GLY A 53 2.88 -7.17 -9.78
N ARG A 54 1.59 -6.85 -10.02
CA ARG A 54 0.57 -7.83 -10.49
C ARG A 54 0.91 -8.59 -11.78
N ARG A 55 1.85 -8.07 -12.59
CA ARG A 55 2.31 -8.70 -13.83
C ARG A 55 3.66 -9.42 -13.71
N THR A 56 4.46 -9.04 -12.71
CA THR A 56 5.89 -9.41 -12.64
C THR A 56 6.27 -10.14 -11.36
N GLY A 57 5.42 -10.12 -10.33
CA GLY A 57 5.75 -10.60 -8.98
C GLY A 57 6.75 -9.73 -8.21
N ILE A 58 7.64 -9.01 -8.91
CA ILE A 58 8.68 -8.16 -8.29
C ILE A 58 8.07 -7.15 -7.29
N PRO A 59 8.47 -7.17 -6.01
CA PRO A 59 8.01 -6.20 -5.00
C PRO A 59 8.37 -4.77 -5.37
N ARG A 60 7.41 -3.86 -5.24
CA ARG A 60 7.57 -2.42 -5.49
C ARG A 60 7.17 -1.64 -4.25
N THR A 61 8.09 -0.82 -3.77
CA THR A 61 7.85 0.09 -2.64
C THR A 61 7.45 1.48 -3.13
N VAL A 62 6.52 2.14 -2.46
CA VAL A 62 6.10 3.53 -2.72
C VAL A 62 5.80 4.23 -1.40
N ALA A 63 6.26 5.48 -1.27
CA ALA A 63 5.88 6.36 -0.16
C ALA A 63 4.51 7.00 -0.47
N MET A 64 3.61 7.00 0.50
CA MET A 64 2.30 7.64 0.36
C MET A 64 1.72 8.08 1.69
N LEU A 65 0.78 9.03 1.61
CA LEU A 65 -0.06 9.42 2.74
C LEU A 65 -0.96 8.28 3.18
N TYR A 66 -1.16 8.18 4.49
CA TYR A 66 -2.13 7.29 5.10
C TYR A 66 -2.99 8.03 6.13
N PHE A 67 -4.11 7.41 6.50
CA PHE A 67 -5.02 7.88 7.53
C PHE A 67 -5.26 6.75 8.53
N PRO A 68 -4.99 6.94 9.83
CA PRO A 68 -5.38 5.96 10.84
C PRO A 68 -6.89 5.71 10.79
N TYR A 69 -7.30 4.43 10.83
CA TYR A 69 -8.71 4.06 10.89
C TYR A 69 -8.86 2.79 11.74
N HIS A 70 -9.37 2.96 12.96
CA HIS A 70 -9.37 1.91 14.00
C HIS A 70 -7.98 1.27 14.15
N ALA A 71 -7.89 -0.07 14.16
CA ALA A 71 -6.64 -0.81 14.21
C ALA A 71 -6.00 -1.04 12.82
N SER A 72 -6.17 -0.10 11.88
CA SER A 72 -5.77 -0.25 10.47
C SER A 72 -5.40 1.09 9.86
N TRP A 73 -4.93 1.07 8.60
CA TRP A 73 -4.48 2.27 7.89
C TRP A 73 -5.17 2.42 6.55
N ALA A 74 -5.87 3.53 6.34
CA ALA A 74 -6.50 3.84 5.06
C ALA A 74 -5.52 4.56 4.12
N VAL A 75 -5.51 4.17 2.84
CA VAL A 75 -4.74 4.82 1.77
C VAL A 75 -5.61 5.10 0.56
N ILE A 76 -5.35 6.22 -0.12
CA ILE A 76 -6.20 6.73 -1.21
C ILE A 76 -5.39 6.94 -2.48
N ASP A 77 -5.89 6.42 -3.61
CA ASP A 77 -5.18 6.42 -4.90
C ASP A 77 -5.20 7.75 -5.68
N THR A 78 -5.07 8.87 -4.97
CA THR A 78 -5.19 10.23 -5.51
C THR A 78 -4.29 10.48 -6.73
N ASN A 79 -3.05 9.97 -6.71
CA ASN A 79 -2.03 10.18 -7.74
C ASN A 79 -1.93 11.65 -8.19
N TRP A 80 -2.00 12.59 -7.24
CA TRP A 80 -1.98 14.04 -7.50
C TRP A 80 -3.13 14.54 -8.41
N GLY A 81 -4.21 13.76 -8.52
CA GLY A 81 -5.35 13.99 -9.40
C GLY A 81 -5.09 13.64 -10.87
N ARG A 82 -4.07 12.83 -11.18
CA ARG A 82 -3.82 12.41 -12.57
C ARG A 82 -4.93 11.46 -13.06
N PRO A 83 -5.32 11.49 -14.35
CA PRO A 83 -6.35 10.60 -14.91
C PRO A 83 -6.02 9.11 -14.76
N ARG A 84 -4.73 8.74 -14.93
CA ARG A 84 -4.25 7.37 -14.75
C ARG A 84 -4.08 7.01 -13.27
N ARG A 85 -4.58 5.84 -12.85
CA ARG A 85 -4.38 5.31 -11.49
C ARG A 85 -2.91 4.95 -11.25
N PRO A 86 -2.40 5.07 -10.02
CA PRO A 86 -1.04 4.65 -9.72
C PRO A 86 -0.95 3.12 -9.76
N ASP A 87 0.18 2.58 -10.20
CA ASP A 87 0.32 1.13 -10.41
C ASP A 87 0.15 0.33 -9.11
N TRP A 88 0.52 0.90 -7.95
CA TRP A 88 0.31 0.28 -6.64
C TRP A 88 -1.17 0.01 -6.35
N SER A 89 -2.09 0.87 -6.77
CA SER A 89 -3.54 0.69 -6.56
C SER A 89 -4.06 -0.51 -7.36
N ALA A 90 -3.56 -0.68 -8.58
CA ALA A 90 -3.89 -1.86 -9.37
C ALA A 90 -3.20 -3.14 -8.84
N ASN A 91 -2.03 -3.02 -8.20
CA ASN A 91 -1.38 -4.15 -7.56
C ASN A 91 -2.13 -4.60 -6.29
N LEU A 92 -2.58 -3.69 -5.42
CA LEU A 92 -3.36 -4.05 -4.23
C LEU A 92 -4.71 -4.70 -4.56
N VAL A 93 -5.31 -4.39 -5.71
CA VAL A 93 -6.52 -5.10 -6.16
C VAL A 93 -6.23 -6.55 -6.57
N ALA A 94 -5.02 -6.82 -7.07
CA ALA A 94 -4.64 -8.13 -7.60
C ALA A 94 -3.91 -9.01 -6.57
N CYS A 95 -3.35 -8.41 -5.51
CA CYS A 95 -2.48 -9.08 -4.56
C CYS A 95 -3.11 -9.04 -3.16
N PRO A 96 -3.35 -10.20 -2.51
CA PRO A 96 -4.00 -10.27 -1.20
C PRO A 96 -3.06 -9.87 -0.05
N ASP A 97 -1.74 -9.84 -0.29
CA ASP A 97 -0.74 -9.52 0.73
C ASP A 97 0.15 -8.35 0.31
N ALA A 98 0.46 -7.48 1.27
CA ALA A 98 1.40 -6.40 1.16
C ALA A 98 2.16 -6.19 2.48
N GLU A 99 3.16 -5.33 2.48
CA GLU A 99 3.89 -4.91 3.68
C GLU A 99 3.86 -3.39 3.76
N ILE A 100 3.61 -2.83 4.94
CA ILE A 100 3.88 -1.41 5.21
C ILE A 100 5.15 -1.28 6.06
N THR A 101 5.94 -0.25 5.81
CA THR A 101 6.95 0.23 6.76
C THR A 101 6.50 1.56 7.34
N LEU A 102 6.33 1.59 8.66
CA LEU A 102 5.88 2.76 9.42
C LEU A 102 6.68 2.85 10.72
N ASN A 103 7.22 4.02 11.04
CA ASN A 103 7.98 4.26 12.28
C ASN A 103 9.14 3.27 12.54
N GLY A 104 9.77 2.75 11.49
CA GLY A 104 10.83 1.74 11.60
C GLY A 104 10.36 0.30 11.73
N HIS A 105 9.05 0.05 11.79
CA HIS A 105 8.46 -1.29 11.84
C HIS A 105 7.98 -1.72 10.46
N ARG A 106 8.26 -2.98 10.10
CA ARG A 106 7.66 -3.65 8.95
C ARG A 106 6.45 -4.44 9.42
N ILE A 107 5.31 -4.21 8.80
CA ILE A 107 4.02 -4.77 9.22
C ILE A 107 3.39 -5.45 8.01
N PRO A 108 3.17 -6.78 8.05
CA PRO A 108 2.42 -7.46 7.01
C PRO A 108 0.95 -7.03 7.09
N VAL A 109 0.36 -6.71 5.94
CA VAL A 109 -1.02 -6.25 5.84
C VAL A 109 -1.76 -6.94 4.71
N ARG A 110 -3.07 -7.07 4.87
CA ARG A 110 -4.01 -7.43 3.81
C ARG A 110 -4.77 -6.17 3.37
N PRO A 111 -4.68 -5.77 2.09
CA PRO A 111 -5.43 -4.65 1.58
C PRO A 111 -6.88 -5.06 1.29
N ARG A 112 -7.83 -4.23 1.70
CA ARG A 112 -9.24 -4.36 1.33
C ARG A 112 -9.71 -3.12 0.61
N LEU A 113 -10.24 -3.31 -0.60
CA LEU A 113 -10.85 -2.21 -1.35
C LEU A 113 -12.21 -1.87 -0.73
N LEU A 114 -12.37 -0.64 -0.27
CA LEU A 114 -13.61 -0.19 0.34
C LEU A 114 -14.63 0.21 -0.71
N SER A 115 -15.91 0.00 -0.41
CA SER A 115 -17.05 0.45 -1.21
C SER A 115 -18.20 0.90 -0.30
N GLY A 116 -19.24 1.52 -0.88
CA GLY A 116 -20.47 1.87 -0.17
C GLY A 116 -20.27 2.79 1.04
N ALA A 117 -21.03 2.51 2.12
CA ALA A 117 -21.06 3.32 3.34
C ALA A 117 -19.70 3.40 4.03
N GLU A 118 -19.01 2.27 4.17
CA GLU A 118 -17.71 2.21 4.83
C GLU A 118 -16.66 3.07 4.10
N ARG A 119 -16.65 3.03 2.77
CA ARG A 119 -15.80 3.90 1.97
C ARG A 119 -16.15 5.38 2.18
N ALA A 120 -17.44 5.71 2.30
CA ALA A 120 -17.87 7.09 2.55
C ALA A 120 -17.44 7.60 3.93
N ASP A 121 -17.46 6.72 4.94
CA ASP A 121 -17.02 7.04 6.30
C ASP A 121 -15.53 7.32 6.35
N VAL A 122 -14.70 6.40 5.82
CA VAL A 122 -13.25 6.58 5.76
C VAL A 122 -12.87 7.81 4.92
N TRP A 123 -13.61 8.04 3.82
CA TRP A 123 -13.39 9.21 2.97
C TRP A 123 -13.64 10.53 3.71
N ARG A 124 -14.70 10.61 4.51
CA ARG A 124 -15.02 11.78 5.33
C ARG A 124 -13.92 12.07 6.35
N GLU A 125 -13.42 11.05 7.03
CA GLU A 125 -12.29 11.19 7.97
C GLU A 125 -11.00 11.65 7.27
N ALA A 126 -10.72 11.10 6.08
CA ALA A 126 -9.58 11.50 5.28
C ALA A 126 -9.68 12.97 4.82
N LEU A 127 -10.87 13.45 4.48
CA LEU A 127 -11.11 14.85 4.14
C LEU A 127 -10.97 15.78 5.35
N ALA A 128 -11.37 15.34 6.54
CA ALA A 128 -11.20 16.10 7.77
C ALA A 128 -9.70 16.27 8.12
N THR A 129 -8.91 15.22 7.87
CA THR A 129 -7.46 15.24 8.15
C THR A 129 -6.67 15.96 7.05
N TRP A 130 -7.00 15.74 5.78
CA TRP A 130 -6.28 16.31 4.64
C TRP A 130 -7.22 16.84 3.54
N PRO A 131 -7.78 18.05 3.72
CA PRO A 131 -8.78 18.63 2.82
C PRO A 131 -8.34 18.73 1.35
N ALA A 132 -7.03 18.75 1.08
CA ALA A 132 -6.47 18.80 -0.27
C ALA A 132 -6.83 17.58 -1.13
N ILE A 133 -7.25 16.45 -0.54
CA ILE A 133 -7.79 15.29 -1.28
C ILE A 133 -8.94 15.71 -2.20
N SER A 134 -9.85 16.58 -1.75
CA SER A 134 -10.98 17.06 -2.56
C SER A 134 -10.55 17.74 -3.87
N ARG A 135 -9.38 18.39 -3.88
CA ARG A 135 -8.82 19.01 -5.08
C ARG A 135 -8.26 17.97 -6.05
N TYR A 136 -7.66 16.90 -5.53
CA TYR A 136 -7.18 15.80 -6.35
C TYR A 136 -8.33 14.99 -6.95
N ASP A 137 -9.37 14.75 -6.17
CA ASP A 137 -10.59 14.06 -6.58
C ASP A 137 -11.26 14.78 -7.77
N ARG A 138 -11.45 16.10 -7.65
CA ARG A 138 -11.97 16.92 -8.77
C ARG A 138 -11.09 16.88 -10.01
N ARG A 139 -9.77 16.78 -9.83
CA ARG A 139 -8.81 16.75 -10.95
C ARG A 139 -8.75 15.37 -11.61
N SER A 140 -9.10 14.29 -10.92
CA SER A 140 -9.18 12.94 -11.51
C SER A 140 -10.32 12.76 -12.51
N GLY A 141 -11.22 13.73 -12.66
CA GLY A 141 -12.35 13.66 -13.59
C GLY A 141 -13.36 12.60 -13.15
N ASP A 142 -13.82 11.78 -14.08
CA ASP A 142 -14.88 10.78 -13.84
C ASP A 142 -14.40 9.54 -13.06
N ARG A 143 -13.11 9.48 -12.73
CA ARG A 143 -12.54 8.35 -12.03
C ARG A 143 -12.73 8.49 -10.53
N GLU A 144 -13.58 7.64 -9.97
CA GLU A 144 -13.70 7.52 -8.51
C GLU A 144 -12.37 7.08 -7.87
N LEU A 145 -11.88 7.84 -6.90
CA LEU A 145 -10.68 7.47 -6.15
C LEU A 145 -10.94 6.24 -5.28
N ARG A 146 -10.05 5.25 -5.38
CA ARG A 146 -10.10 4.04 -4.56
C ARG A 146 -9.56 4.34 -3.18
N VAL A 147 -10.27 3.83 -2.18
CA VAL A 147 -9.86 3.83 -0.79
C VAL A 147 -9.58 2.39 -0.39
N PHE A 148 -8.37 2.11 0.08
CA PHE A 148 -8.00 0.81 0.61
C PHE A 148 -7.83 0.91 2.11
N LEU A 149 -8.33 -0.07 2.84
CA LEU A 149 -7.96 -0.30 4.23
C LEU A 149 -6.87 -1.35 4.29
N LEU A 150 -5.73 -1.01 4.88
CA LEU A 150 -4.60 -1.91 5.11
C LEU A 150 -4.74 -2.46 6.52
N GLN A 151 -5.18 -3.71 6.61
CA GLN A 151 -5.41 -4.38 7.89
C GLN A 151 -4.22 -5.26 8.21
N PRO A 152 -3.64 -5.18 9.42
CA PRO A 152 -2.60 -6.14 9.79
C PRO A 152 -3.15 -7.56 9.79
N TRP A 153 -2.38 -8.49 9.23
CA TRP A 153 -2.82 -9.88 8.99
C TRP A 153 -3.30 -10.62 10.25
N TRP A 154 -2.80 -10.25 11.44
CA TRP A 154 -3.18 -10.86 12.71
C TRP A 154 -4.57 -10.46 13.22
N LEU A 155 -5.20 -9.40 12.71
CA LEU A 155 -6.55 -9.04 13.13
C LEU A 155 -7.60 -10.04 12.64
N GLU A 156 -7.35 -10.67 11.49
CA GLU A 156 -8.22 -11.71 10.96
C GLU A 156 -8.15 -12.99 11.80
N GLN A 157 -6.96 -13.31 12.32
CA GLN A 157 -6.77 -14.43 13.25
C GLN A 157 -7.53 -14.21 14.54
N ARG A 158 -7.43 -13.01 15.13
CA ARG A 158 -8.17 -12.69 16.35
C ARG A 158 -9.68 -12.83 16.18
N ALA A 159 -10.22 -12.41 15.03
CA ALA A 159 -11.64 -12.60 14.74
C ALA A 159 -12.03 -14.08 14.66
N SER A 160 -11.15 -14.93 14.12
CA SER A 160 -11.36 -16.39 14.03
C SER A 160 -11.26 -17.05 15.40
N ASP A 161 -10.21 -16.74 16.17
CA ASP A 161 -10.00 -17.25 17.54
C ASP A 161 -11.12 -16.84 18.50
N GLU A 162 -11.73 -15.67 18.28
CA GLU A 162 -12.82 -15.16 19.10
C GLU A 162 -14.17 -15.79 18.75
N ASP A 163 -14.37 -16.18 17.49
CA ASP A 163 -15.52 -17.01 17.08
C ASP A 163 -15.37 -18.45 17.61
N ASP A 164 -14.16 -19.01 17.55
CA ASP A 164 -13.82 -20.28 18.21
C ASP A 164 -13.99 -20.17 19.73
N ARG A 165 -13.60 -19.06 20.37
CA ARG A 165 -13.80 -18.83 21.81
C ARG A 165 -15.26 -18.61 22.19
N ARG A 166 -16.09 -18.03 21.32
CA ARG A 166 -17.56 -18.02 21.51
C ARG A 166 -18.13 -19.44 21.46
N HIS A 167 -17.50 -20.34 20.73
CA HIS A 167 -17.82 -21.77 20.71
C HIS A 167 -17.04 -22.60 21.75
N GLY A 168 -16.08 -22.01 22.47
CA GLY A 168 -15.26 -22.64 23.52
C GLY A 168 -14.58 -21.60 24.42
N GLY A 169 -15.23 -21.20 25.50
CA GLY A 169 -14.80 -20.09 26.34
C GLY A 169 -13.46 -20.28 27.06
N ASP A 170 -12.60 -19.26 27.02
CA ASP A 170 -12.14 -18.46 28.17
C ASP A 170 -11.25 -17.29 27.66
N GLY A 171 -11.25 -16.15 28.36
CA GLY A 171 -10.67 -14.89 27.90
C GLY A 171 -9.21 -14.64 28.32
N GLN A 172 -8.58 -13.62 27.70
CA GLN A 172 -7.67 -12.69 28.39
C GLN A 172 -7.28 -11.47 27.53
N ASP A 173 -7.22 -10.32 28.21
CA ASP A 173 -7.12 -8.95 27.70
C ASP A 173 -5.68 -8.49 27.40
N GLY A 174 -5.54 -7.58 26.42
CA GLY A 174 -4.29 -6.88 26.12
C GLY A 174 -4.51 -5.37 25.93
N ALA A 175 -3.72 -4.55 26.65
CA ALA A 175 -3.84 -3.09 26.72
C ALA A 175 -3.49 -2.36 25.40
N LEU A 176 -4.19 -1.24 25.14
CA LEU A 176 -4.07 -0.39 23.94
C LEU A 176 -3.10 0.79 24.17
N ASP A 177 -2.19 1.03 23.22
CA ASP A 177 -1.39 2.26 23.12
C ASP A 177 -2.05 3.26 22.14
N LEU A 178 -1.68 4.54 22.21
CA LEU A 178 -2.28 5.70 21.55
C LEU A 178 -2.29 5.67 20.00
N ALA A 179 -1.68 4.64 19.37
CA ALA A 179 -1.79 4.34 17.94
C ALA A 179 -2.84 3.26 17.60
N GLY A 180 -3.50 2.65 18.59
CA GLY A 180 -4.57 1.66 18.43
C GLY A 180 -4.17 0.31 17.84
N VAL A 181 -2.89 0.10 17.49
CA VAL A 181 -2.39 -1.15 16.90
C VAL A 181 -1.27 -1.74 17.75
N GLN A 182 -1.55 -2.87 18.40
CA GLN A 182 -0.54 -3.69 19.07
C GLN A 182 0.29 -4.42 17.99
N ILE A 183 1.55 -4.02 17.79
CA ILE A 183 2.50 -4.77 16.95
C ILE A 183 3.11 -5.88 17.82
N PRO A 184 2.92 -7.17 17.50
CA PRO A 184 3.54 -8.24 18.29
C PRO A 184 5.07 -8.19 18.21
N ALA A 185 5.73 -8.43 19.35
CA ALA A 185 7.18 -8.26 19.53
C ALA A 185 8.05 -9.37 18.87
N GLN A 186 7.45 -10.49 18.45
CA GLN A 186 8.14 -11.62 17.84
C GLN A 186 8.00 -11.53 16.31
N GLY A 187 9.14 -11.55 15.61
CA GLY A 187 9.21 -11.39 14.16
C GLY A 187 8.34 -12.39 13.41
N ILE A 188 7.37 -11.87 12.67
CA ILE A 188 6.47 -12.67 11.84
C ILE A 188 7.16 -12.88 10.50
N GLY A 189 7.90 -13.98 10.40
CA GLY A 189 8.46 -14.46 9.15
C GLY A 189 7.39 -15.14 8.32
N GLN A 190 6.67 -14.39 7.49
CA GLN A 190 6.05 -14.94 6.28
C GLN A 190 6.04 -13.86 5.21
N GLN A 191 6.77 -14.12 4.12
CA GLN A 191 6.78 -13.29 2.92
C GLN A 191 5.39 -13.33 2.25
N PRO A 192 4.97 -12.24 1.57
CA PRO A 192 3.72 -12.22 0.82
C PRO A 192 3.69 -13.36 -0.20
N THR A 193 2.72 -14.28 -0.07
CA THR A 193 2.59 -15.50 -0.88
C THR A 193 1.82 -15.29 -2.18
N CYS A 194 1.71 -14.04 -2.66
CA CYS A 194 0.95 -13.71 -3.87
C CYS A 194 1.45 -14.43 -5.15
N CYS A 195 2.58 -15.14 -5.11
CA CYS A 195 3.04 -16.02 -6.18
C CYS A 195 2.99 -17.50 -5.75
N GLN A 196 1.82 -18.06 -5.47
CA GLN A 196 1.64 -19.50 -5.54
C GLN A 196 0.81 -19.89 -6.78
N GLU A 197 1.49 -20.69 -7.62
CA GLU A 197 1.01 -21.63 -8.64
C GLU A 197 0.01 -21.17 -9.70
N GLY A 198 0.55 -20.80 -10.86
CA GLY A 198 -0.19 -20.66 -12.10
C GLY A 198 0.71 -20.60 -13.33
N GLN A 199 1.68 -21.51 -13.46
CA GLN A 199 2.27 -21.96 -14.74
C GLN A 199 3.39 -23.00 -14.50
N GLU A 200 3.01 -24.27 -14.36
CA GLU A 200 3.86 -25.33 -14.92
C GLU A 200 3.89 -25.11 -16.44
N LEU A 201 4.90 -24.38 -16.92
CA LEU A 201 5.33 -24.49 -18.30
C LEU A 201 5.82 -25.92 -18.48
N GLY A 202 5.08 -26.66 -19.31
CA GLY A 202 5.21 -28.09 -19.52
C GLY A 202 6.67 -28.57 -19.55
N ARG A 203 6.91 -29.59 -18.74
CA ARG A 203 7.90 -30.64 -18.95
C ARG A 203 8.08 -30.88 -20.45
N LEU A 204 9.16 -30.36 -21.02
CA LEU A 204 9.67 -30.87 -22.30
C LEU A 204 10.25 -32.24 -21.98
N ASP A 205 9.48 -33.28 -22.28
CA ASP A 205 10.02 -34.64 -22.32
C ASP A 205 11.12 -34.72 -23.38
N PRO A 206 12.26 -35.38 -23.09
CA PRO A 206 13.29 -35.63 -24.08
C PRO A 206 12.85 -36.78 -24.98
N VAL A 207 12.31 -36.47 -26.16
CA VAL A 207 12.11 -37.47 -27.21
C VAL A 207 13.36 -37.52 -28.09
N VAL A 208 14.19 -38.53 -27.79
CA VAL A 208 14.81 -39.50 -28.70
C VAL A 208 15.35 -38.96 -30.04
N GLY A 209 16.67 -39.07 -30.19
CA GLY A 209 17.37 -38.79 -31.44
C GLY A 209 17.16 -39.84 -32.54
N VAL A 210 17.26 -39.38 -33.79
CA VAL A 210 17.58 -40.13 -35.00
C VAL A 210 18.32 -39.14 -35.92
N HIS A 211 19.65 -39.19 -35.99
CA HIS A 211 20.49 -39.93 -36.93
C HIS A 211 20.86 -39.12 -38.19
N LEU A 212 22.15 -39.16 -38.48
CA LEU A 212 22.91 -38.43 -39.49
C LEU A 212 22.54 -38.88 -40.90
N SER A 213 22.49 -37.97 -41.86
CA SER A 213 23.12 -38.21 -43.15
C SER A 213 23.40 -36.87 -43.85
N GLY A 214 24.68 -36.62 -44.15
CA GLY A 214 25.06 -35.54 -45.04
C GLY A 214 24.77 -35.90 -46.50
N GLN A 215 24.67 -34.89 -47.34
CA GLN A 215 25.38 -34.87 -48.62
C GLN A 215 25.45 -33.45 -49.18
N ARG A 216 26.64 -33.12 -49.66
CA ARG A 216 26.94 -32.01 -50.56
C ARG A 216 26.32 -32.32 -51.92
N GLN A 217 25.91 -31.28 -52.64
CA GLN A 217 26.38 -30.98 -53.98
C GLN A 217 26.39 -29.45 -54.14
#